data_AF-A0AA92V5Y6-F1
#
_entry.id   AF-A0AA92V5Y6-F1
#
_cell.length_a   1.000
_cell.length_b   1.000
_cell.length_c   1.000
_cell.angle_alpha   90.00
_cell.angle_beta   90.00
_cell.angle_gamma   90.00
#
_symmetry.space_group_name_H-M   'P 1'
#
loop_
_entity.id
_entity.type
_entity.pdbx_description
1 polymer ?
#
loop_
_entity_poly.entity_id
_entity_poly.type
_entity_poly.pdbx_seq_one_letter_code
_entity_poly.pdbx_strand_id
1 'polypeptide(L)'
;MKIGILSLVLHTNYGGILQSYALQTVLERLGHEVYVFNREQQYDKTRWKYIPKRFVKRIIGRDVVIFQEARYKKEAPIICQHIWNFRKKYIHEYIINHSMI
;
A
#
# COMPACT_ATOMS: atom_id res chain seq x y z
N MET A 1 2.23 13.23 -25.40
CA MET A 1 3.53 12.64 -24.97
C MET A 1 3.28 11.54 -23.95
N LYS A 2 4.21 10.60 -23.76
CA LYS A 2 4.11 9.56 -22.72
C LYS A 2 4.68 10.07 -21.39
N ILE A 3 3.97 9.87 -20.28
CA ILE A 3 4.37 10.32 -18.94
C ILE A 3 4.28 9.15 -17.96
N GLY A 4 5.36 8.96 -17.18
CA GLY A 4 5.39 8.03 -16.05
C GLY A 4 5.29 8.78 -14.72
N ILE A 5 4.27 8.47 -13.92
CA ILE A 5 4.15 8.96 -12.54
C ILE A 5 4.84 7.97 -11.61
N LEU A 6 5.87 8.44 -10.89
CA LEU A 6 6.53 7.70 -9.82
C LEU A 6 6.01 8.23 -8.48
N SER A 7 5.31 7.37 -7.74
CA SER A 7 4.74 7.70 -6.43
C SER A 7 5.31 6.79 -5.35
N LEU A 8 5.12 7.19 -4.08
CA LEU A 8 5.16 6.24 -2.97
C LEU A 8 4.16 5.10 -3.24
N VAL A 9 4.49 3.90 -2.76
CA VAL A 9 3.66 2.70 -2.97
C VAL A 9 2.21 2.95 -2.55
N LEU A 10 1.30 2.74 -3.50
CA LEU A 10 -0.14 2.99 -3.31
C LEU A 10 -0.79 1.85 -2.53
N HIS A 11 -0.54 1.84 -1.22
CA HIS A 11 -1.12 0.91 -0.24
C HIS A 11 -2.58 1.29 0.10
N THR A 12 -2.88 1.49 1.37
CA THR A 12 -4.14 2.08 1.88
C THR A 12 -4.03 3.58 2.08
N ASN A 13 -2.97 4.22 1.57
CA ASN A 13 -2.80 5.66 1.66
C ASN A 13 -3.78 6.35 0.73
N TYR A 14 -4.97 6.64 1.26
CA TYR A 14 -6.04 7.35 0.55
C TYR A 14 -5.54 8.65 -0.09
N GLY A 15 -4.76 9.45 0.65
CA GLY A 15 -4.21 10.71 0.14
C GLY A 15 -3.33 10.50 -1.09
N GLY A 16 -2.37 9.58 -1.01
CA GLY A 16 -1.47 9.29 -2.13
C GLY A 16 -2.18 8.72 -3.37
N ILE A 17 -3.22 7.91 -3.16
CA ILE A 17 -4.05 7.36 -4.24
C ILE A 17 -4.84 8.46 -4.93
N LEU A 18 -5.49 9.33 -4.16
CA LEU A 18 -6.28 10.43 -4.71
C LEU A 18 -5.40 11.48 -5.41
N GLN A 19 -4.21 11.75 -4.87
CA GLN A 19 -3.22 12.61 -5.53
C GLN A 19 -2.75 12.02 -6.87
N SER A 20 -2.44 10.72 -6.89
CA SER A 20 -2.04 10.03 -8.13
C SER A 20 -3.16 10.04 -9.16
N TYR A 21 -4.41 9.77 -8.73
CA TYR A 21 -5.58 9.86 -9.59
C TYR A 21 -5.78 11.26 -10.18
N ALA A 22 -5.72 12.30 -9.34
CA ALA A 22 -5.92 13.67 -9.77
C ALA A 22 -4.85 14.08 -10.81
N LEU A 23 -3.59 13.78 -10.53
CA LEU A 23 -2.49 14.09 -11.45
C LEU A 23 -2.63 13.34 -12.78
N GLN A 24 -2.86 12.03 -12.73
CA GLN A 24 -3.08 11.21 -13.93
C GLN A 24 -4.24 11.77 -14.75
N THR A 25 -5.39 12.05 -14.12
CA THR A 25 -6.60 12.54 -14.79
C THR A 25 -6.36 13.90 -15.47
N VAL A 26 -5.66 14.82 -14.81
CA VAL A 26 -5.36 16.14 -15.38
C VAL A 26 -4.43 16.00 -16.58
N LEU A 27 -3.36 15.20 -16.48
CA LEU A 27 -2.43 14.97 -17.57
C LEU A 27 -3.07 14.25 -18.77
N GLU A 28 -3.96 13.30 -18.53
CA GLU A 28 -4.73 12.62 -19.58
C GLU A 28 -5.68 13.59 -20.30
N ARG A 29 -6.37 14.46 -19.55
CA ARG A 29 -7.23 15.52 -20.13
C ARG A 29 -6.43 16.54 -20.95
N LEU A 30 -5.15 16.71 -20.65
CA LEU A 30 -4.23 17.52 -21.44
C LEU A 30 -3.70 16.79 -22.70
N GLY A 31 -4.15 15.56 -22.96
CA GLY A 31 -3.79 14.80 -24.16
C GLY A 31 -2.51 13.95 -24.01
N HIS A 32 -2.07 13.68 -22.79
CA HIS A 32 -0.92 12.81 -22.52
C HIS A 32 -1.35 11.36 -22.27
N GLU A 33 -0.48 10.41 -22.65
CA GLU A 33 -0.60 9.01 -22.28
C GLU A 33 0.15 8.80 -20.96
N VAL A 34 -0.55 8.39 -19.89
CA VAL A 34 0.00 8.42 -18.53
C VAL A 34 -0.06 7.04 -17.88
N TYR A 35 1.04 6.67 -17.21
CA TYR A 35 1.15 5.43 -16.44
C TYR A 35 1.59 5.73 -15.02
N VAL A 36 0.98 5.07 -14.04
CA VAL A 36 1.37 5.17 -12.63
C VAL A 36 2.21 3.96 -12.25
N PHE A 37 3.50 4.16 -12.07
CA PHE A 37 4.41 3.09 -11.68
C PHE A 37 4.24 2.79 -10.19
N ASN A 38 3.92 1.54 -9.89
CA ASN A 38 3.74 1.08 -8.52
C ASN A 38 4.57 -0.17 -8.25
N ARG A 39 4.93 -0.37 -6.98
CA ARG A 39 5.65 -1.57 -6.53
C ARG A 39 4.69 -2.49 -5.79
N GLU A 40 4.88 -3.80 -5.96
CA GLU A 40 4.08 -4.76 -5.22
C GLU A 40 4.38 -4.65 -3.71
N GLN A 41 3.32 -4.65 -2.90
CA GLN A 41 3.47 -4.64 -1.45
C GLN A 41 3.91 -6.01 -0.98
N GLN A 42 5.18 -6.14 -0.60
CA GLN A 42 5.65 -7.34 0.08
C GLN A 42 5.27 -7.27 1.56
N TYR A 43 4.40 -8.19 1.98
CA TYR A 43 4.17 -8.41 3.40
C TYR A 43 5.39 -9.14 3.98
N ASP A 44 6.12 -8.49 4.87
CA ASP A 44 7.23 -9.12 5.58
C ASP A 44 6.73 -10.25 6.49
N LYS A 45 6.85 -11.48 5.97
CA LYS A 45 6.47 -12.70 6.68
C LYS A 45 7.33 -12.94 7.92
N THR A 46 8.45 -12.25 8.14
CA THR A 46 9.31 -12.45 9.32
C THR A 46 8.83 -11.71 10.56
N ARG A 47 7.79 -10.86 10.46
CA ARG A 47 7.25 -10.06 11.57
C ARG A 47 6.77 -10.87 12.79
N TRP A 48 6.35 -12.13 12.60
CA TRP A 48 5.94 -13.00 13.71
C TRP A 48 7.06 -13.23 14.74
N LYS A 49 8.34 -13.13 14.33
CA LYS A 49 9.51 -13.26 15.22
C LYS A 49 9.53 -12.22 16.34
N TYR A 50 8.80 -11.11 16.20
CA TYR A 50 8.72 -10.07 17.22
C TYR A 50 7.63 -10.31 18.28
N ILE A 51 6.76 -11.32 18.11
CA ILE A 51 5.69 -11.64 19.06
C ILE A 51 6.25 -11.91 20.47
N PRO A 52 7.29 -12.74 20.68
CA PRO A 52 7.87 -12.97 22.02
C PRO A 52 8.36 -11.68 22.68
N LYS A 53 8.99 -10.79 21.91
CA LYS A 53 9.45 -9.48 22.41
C LYS A 53 8.29 -8.60 22.87
N ARG A 54 7.12 -8.69 22.23
CA ARG A 54 5.92 -7.94 22.64
C ARG A 54 5.29 -8.52 23.90
N PHE A 55 5.31 -9.84 24.07
CA PHE A 55 4.90 -10.48 25.32
C PHE A 55 5.73 -9.99 26.50
N VAL A 56 7.07 -10.01 26.39
CA VAL A 56 7.97 -9.51 27.43
C VAL A 56 7.67 -8.04 27.75
N LYS A 57 7.48 -7.19 26.73
CA LYS A 57 7.12 -5.78 26.94
C LYS A 57 5.79 -5.59 27.69
N ARG A 58 4.80 -6.44 27.43
CA ARG A 58 3.51 -6.39 28.13
C ARG A 58 3.63 -6.84 29.59
N ILE A 59 4.48 -7.82 29.89
CA ILE A 59 4.79 -8.23 31.27
C ILE A 59 5.47 -7.10 32.05
N ILE A 60 6.34 -6.32 31.40
CA ILE A 60 7.01 -5.14 31.98
C ILE A 60 6.06 -3.91 32.04
N GLY A 61 4.75 -4.11 31.88
CA GLY A 61 3.74 -3.05 32.03
C GLY A 61 3.61 -2.08 30.85
N ARG A 62 4.26 -2.33 29.70
CA ARG A 62 4.06 -1.48 28.51
C ARG A 62 2.79 -1.89 27.76
N ASP A 63 1.98 -0.91 27.36
CA ASP A 63 0.84 -1.19 26.50
C ASP A 63 1.29 -1.43 25.06
N VAL A 64 1.35 -2.70 24.67
CA VAL A 64 1.72 -3.13 23.32
C VAL A 64 0.77 -4.20 22.81
N VAL A 65 0.27 -4.03 21.58
CA VAL A 65 -0.56 -5.06 20.92
C VAL A 65 0.30 -6.26 20.55
N ILE A 66 0.07 -7.39 21.21
CA ILE A 66 0.84 -8.62 21.01
C ILE A 66 0.61 -9.19 19.60
N PHE A 67 -0.65 -9.46 19.25
CA PHE A 67 -1.05 -10.15 18.02
C PHE A 67 -1.43 -9.16 16.89
N GLN A 68 -0.59 -8.15 16.68
CA GLN A 68 -0.83 -7.13 15.64
C GLN A 68 -1.00 -7.75 14.25
N GLU A 69 -0.26 -8.82 13.93
CA GLU A 69 -0.28 -9.50 12.64
C GLU A 69 -1.63 -10.19 12.38
N ALA A 70 -2.18 -10.87 13.39
CA ALA A 70 -3.49 -11.52 13.28
C ALA A 70 -4.60 -10.49 13.12
N ARG A 71 -4.52 -9.39 13.90
CA ARG A 71 -5.43 -8.25 13.77
C ARG A 71 -5.36 -7.63 12.38
N TYR A 72 -4.16 -7.35 11.87
CA TYR A 72 -3.95 -6.83 10.53
C TYR A 72 -4.53 -7.76 9.46
N LYS A 73 -4.29 -9.07 9.53
CA LYS A 73 -4.86 -10.03 8.58
C LYS A 73 -6.39 -10.01 8.54
N LYS A 74 -7.04 -9.76 9.69
CA LYS A 74 -8.51 -9.67 9.79
C LYS A 74 -9.04 -8.33 9.28
N GLU A 75 -8.39 -7.22 9.65
CA GLU A 75 -8.87 -5.87 9.38
C GLU A 75 -8.50 -5.35 7.98
N ALA A 76 -7.32 -5.72 7.46
CA ALA A 76 -6.85 -5.27 6.16
C ALA A 76 -7.84 -5.49 5.02
N PRO A 77 -8.46 -6.67 4.80
CA PRO A 77 -9.41 -6.84 3.71
C PRO A 77 -10.62 -5.90 3.82
N ILE A 78 -11.08 -5.61 5.03
CA ILE A 78 -12.23 -4.72 5.29
C ILE A 78 -11.85 -3.26 5.03
N ILE A 79 -10.71 -2.82 5.57
CA ILE A 79 -10.22 -1.44 5.41
C ILE A 79 -9.86 -1.16 3.95
N CYS A 80 -9.28 -2.14 3.26
CA CYS A 80 -8.81 -1.99 1.89
C CYS A 80 -9.90 -2.15 0.82
N GLN A 81 -11.06 -2.76 1.14
CA GLN A 81 -12.03 -3.20 0.12
C GLN A 81 -12.46 -2.10 -0.86
N HIS A 82 -12.72 -0.89 -0.35
CA HIS A 82 -13.18 0.23 -1.17
C HIS A 82 -12.04 0.84 -1.97
N ILE A 83 -10.88 1.01 -1.35
CA ILE A 83 -9.74 1.66 -1.98
C ILE A 83 -9.09 0.78 -3.05
N TRP A 84 -9.09 -0.53 -2.88
CA TRP A 84 -8.63 -1.47 -3.92
C TRP A 84 -9.52 -1.43 -5.16
N ASN A 85 -10.84 -1.41 -4.98
CA ASN A 85 -11.77 -1.29 -6.10
C ASN A 85 -11.61 0.05 -6.83
N PHE A 86 -11.46 1.16 -6.09
CA PHE A 86 -11.16 2.47 -6.67
C PHE A 86 -9.86 2.45 -7.46
N ARG A 87 -8.77 1.98 -6.84
CA ARG A 87 -7.43 1.93 -7.44
C ARG A 87 -7.43 1.12 -8.73
N LYS A 88 -8.01 -0.09 -8.72
CA LYS A 88 -8.11 -0.96 -9.90
C LYS A 88 -8.93 -0.33 -11.04
N LYS A 89 -9.94 0.47 -10.69
CA LYS A 89 -10.84 1.09 -11.67
C LYS A 89 -10.28 2.37 -12.29
N TYR A 90 -9.57 3.18 -11.51
CA TYR A 90 -9.26 4.56 -11.88
C TYR A 90 -7.77 4.86 -12.05
N ILE A 91 -6.88 4.02 -11.55
CA ILE A 91 -5.43 4.22 -11.68
C ILE A 91 -4.89 3.30 -12.77
N HIS A 92 -4.22 3.87 -13.77
CA HIS A 92 -3.54 3.14 -14.83
C HIS A 92 -2.18 2.64 -14.36
N GLU A 93 -2.20 1.62 -13.50
CA GLU A 93 -0.99 1.14 -12.86
C GLU A 93 -0.12 0.26 -13.74
N TYR A 94 1.19 0.49 -13.64
CA TYR A 94 2.22 -0.40 -14.13
C TYR A 94 3.00 -0.98 -12.94
N ILE A 95 2.82 -2.28 -12.67
CA ILE A 95 3.47 -2.95 -11.55
C ILE A 95 4.89 -3.31 -11.93
N ILE A 96 5.85 -2.75 -11.19
CA ILE A 96 7.27 -3.10 -11.31
C ILE A 96 7.53 -4.26 -10.35
N ASN A 97 7.70 -5.47 -10.91
CA ASN A 97 8.14 -6.63 -10.14
C ASN A 97 9.63 -6.49 -9.84
N HIS A 98 9.99 -6.61 -8.56
CA HIS A 98 11.39 -6.75 -8.19
C HIS A 98 11.80 -8.21 -8.46
N SER A 99 12.11 -8.55 -9.71
CA SER A 99 13.00 -9.67 -9.98
C SER A 99 14.32 -9.32 -9.27
N MET A 100 14.76 -10.18 -8.35
CA MET A 100 15.97 -9.98 -7.56
C MET A 100 17.17 -9.74 -8.49
N ILE A 101 17.85 -8.61 -8.27
CA ILE A 101 19.32 -8.54 -8.43
C ILE A 101 19.88 -9.04 -7.10
#